data_AF-A0A6N8HCL8-F1
#
_entry.id   AF-A0A6N8HCL8-F1
#
_cell.length_a   1.000
_cell.length_b   1.000
_cell.length_c   1.000
_cell.angle_alpha   90.00
_cell.angle_beta   90.00
_cell.angle_gamma   90.00
#
_symmetry.space_group_name_H-M   'P 1'
#
loop_
_entity.id
_entity.type
_entity.pdbx_description
1 polymer ?
#
loop_
_entity_poly.entity_id
_entity_poly.type
_entity_poly.pdbx_seq_one_letter_code
_entity_poly.pdbx_strand_id
1 'polypeptide(L)'
;MPLIIPKELPAFDELSRENVFVMHRERAQSQHIRPLRILILNLMPTKLVTETQLARLLANSPLQVQITFLKTATHDTTHTPPEHMKAFYKSFDEIRNERFDGMIITGAPIEDLDYEDVDYWDELCTIMDYTKENVYSTIHLCWGALAGLYYHFGIPKVHLPEKMFGVFEHRVTRPSNPLVRGFDEVFYAPHSRWAGPDRAAIDACPDLRVLAESDAAGPMLLSTESGRQIFVIGHPEYDKYTLDAEYKRDVKAGKPINVPCNYYPADDPARDPLFRWRAHGYLLYTNWLNYYVYQDTPYDLNHLKHWKNKAIPDFRRPPMPTISACIVAYCDYEEVCAAVRSILHFTPAPDFTLYIVDNASPDGCGKQLTDTDWADPRVQVLCLPENVGFGRGHNAVLGKLHSSVHFILNPDIVLTGDILQPMAEWLLAQPGAAMATRSCTTPTAACSTCPGASPRPGCCWPASWHQSSVERSKKPTTTTPCRTRI
;
A
#
# COMPACT_ATOMS: atom_id res chain seq x y z
N MET A 1 18.35 17.63 28.19
CA MET A 1 19.76 17.21 28.36
C MET A 1 19.88 16.42 29.65
N PRO A 2 20.78 15.42 29.73
CA PRO A 2 20.87 14.55 30.90
C PRO A 2 21.43 15.29 32.10
N LEU A 3 21.01 14.88 33.30
CA LEU A 3 21.59 15.34 34.54
C LEU A 3 22.93 14.64 34.77
N ILE A 4 24.00 15.40 35.02
CA ILE A 4 25.32 14.85 35.36
C ILE A 4 25.48 14.84 36.87
N ILE A 5 25.51 13.65 37.47
CA ILE A 5 25.72 13.48 38.91
C ILE A 5 26.78 12.39 39.20
N PRO A 6 27.49 12.47 40.34
CA PRO A 6 28.40 11.41 40.78
C PRO A 6 27.66 10.08 40.96
N LYS A 7 28.31 8.95 40.67
CA LYS A 7 27.70 7.61 40.85
C LYS A 7 27.43 7.30 42.32
N GLU A 8 28.20 7.90 43.21
CA GLU A 8 28.13 7.70 44.66
C GLU A 8 26.94 8.45 45.28
N LEU A 9 26.29 9.34 44.53
CA LEU A 9 25.08 10.03 45.00
C LEU A 9 23.93 9.01 45.02
N PRO A 10 23.23 8.78 46.16
CA PRO A 10 22.13 7.81 46.23
C PRO A 10 21.02 8.04 45.20
N ALA A 11 20.83 9.30 44.77
CA ALA A 11 19.89 9.66 43.72
C ALA A 11 20.24 9.03 42.35
N PHE A 12 21.50 8.65 42.10
CA PHE A 12 21.91 8.02 40.84
C PHE A 12 21.17 6.69 40.62
N ASP A 13 21.17 5.82 41.63
CA ASP A 13 20.51 4.52 41.54
C ASP A 13 18.99 4.64 41.56
N GLU A 14 18.44 5.57 42.34
CA GLU A 14 17.00 5.78 42.42
C GLU A 14 16.44 6.31 41.07
N LEU A 15 17.06 7.36 40.53
CA LEU A 15 16.69 7.91 39.22
C LEU A 15 16.87 6.88 38.11
N SER A 16 17.92 6.05 38.16
CA SER A 16 18.11 4.97 37.19
C SER A 16 16.99 3.92 37.24
N ARG A 17 16.48 3.58 38.44
CA ARG A 17 15.34 2.65 38.61
C ARG A 17 14.02 3.23 38.11
N GLU A 18 13.84 4.55 38.22
CA GLU A 18 12.72 5.28 37.61
C GLU A 18 12.90 5.50 36.08
N ASN A 19 13.94 4.86 35.50
CA ASN A 19 14.41 5.04 34.12
C ASN A 19 14.88 6.48 33.81
N VAL A 20 14.94 7.39 34.76
CA VAL A 20 15.39 8.78 34.58
C VAL A 20 16.86 8.77 34.17
N PHE A 21 17.15 9.37 33.01
CA PHE A 21 18.48 9.30 32.43
C PHE A 21 19.46 10.24 33.16
N VAL A 22 20.30 9.65 33.99
CA VAL A 22 21.43 10.29 34.67
C VAL A 22 22.75 9.82 34.04
N MET A 23 23.69 10.74 33.87
CA MET A 23 25.02 10.43 33.34
C MET A 23 26.11 10.68 34.37
N HIS A 24 27.12 9.82 34.39
CA HIS A 24 28.37 10.08 35.10
C HIS A 24 29.28 11.02 34.29
N ARG A 25 30.17 11.77 34.97
CA ARG A 25 31.07 12.76 34.35
C ARG A 25 31.89 12.22 33.18
N GLU A 26 32.42 11.01 33.29
CA GLU A 26 33.25 10.40 32.24
C GLU A 26 32.46 10.16 30.94
N ARG A 27 31.20 9.69 31.05
CA ARG A 27 30.32 9.47 29.89
C ARG A 27 29.92 10.78 29.22
N ALA A 28 29.76 11.85 30.01
CA ALA A 28 29.47 13.18 29.48
C ALA A 28 30.64 13.76 28.67
N GLN A 29 31.88 13.46 29.04
CA GLN A 29 33.09 13.94 28.35
C GLN A 29 33.35 13.22 27.00
N SER A 30 32.85 11.99 26.84
CA SER A 30 32.99 11.21 25.61
C SER A 30 31.77 11.28 24.68
N GLN A 31 30.79 12.13 24.98
CA GLN A 31 29.55 12.19 24.20
C GLN A 31 29.76 12.94 22.89
N HIS A 32 29.44 12.30 21.78
CA HIS A 32 29.35 12.94 20.48
C HIS A 32 27.89 13.24 20.15
N ILE A 33 27.60 14.51 19.83
CA ILE A 33 26.26 14.98 19.47
C ILE A 33 26.32 15.43 18.01
N ARG A 34 25.38 14.95 17.20
CA ARG A 34 25.17 15.40 15.83
C ARG A 34 23.69 15.76 15.61
N PRO A 35 23.36 16.53 14.56
CA PRO A 35 21.98 16.73 14.16
C PRO A 35 21.27 15.38 13.92
N LEU A 36 20.05 15.28 14.43
CA LEU A 36 19.16 14.16 14.19
C LEU A 36 18.46 14.35 12.85
N ARG A 37 18.44 13.30 12.03
CA ARG A 37 17.80 13.28 10.73
C ARG A 37 16.45 12.58 10.87
N ILE A 38 15.37 13.35 10.67
CA ILE A 38 13.99 12.86 10.75
C ILE A 38 13.35 12.88 9.38
N LEU A 39 12.87 11.73 8.93
CA LEU A 39 12.09 11.59 7.71
C LEU A 39 10.60 11.70 8.02
N ILE A 40 9.83 12.43 7.22
CA ILE A 40 8.37 12.55 7.40
C ILE A 40 7.68 12.18 6.09
N LEU A 41 7.01 11.02 6.07
CA LEU A 41 6.09 10.65 5.00
C LEU A 41 4.72 11.29 5.29
N ASN A 42 4.44 12.39 4.59
CA ASN A 42 3.23 13.18 4.79
C ASN A 42 2.15 12.75 3.79
N LEU A 43 1.23 11.90 4.26
CA LEU A 43 0.06 11.39 3.53
C LEU A 43 -1.20 12.24 3.75
N MET A 44 -1.12 13.30 4.56
CA MET A 44 -2.26 14.19 4.81
C MET A 44 -2.60 15.03 3.56
N PRO A 45 -3.89 15.37 3.36
CA PRO A 45 -4.31 16.24 2.27
C PRO A 45 -3.87 17.70 2.51
N THR A 46 -3.95 18.17 3.76
CA THR A 46 -3.51 19.51 4.18
C THR A 46 -2.05 19.48 4.59
N LYS A 47 -1.15 19.38 3.61
CA LYS A 47 0.29 19.17 3.87
C LYS A 47 0.93 20.26 4.71
N LEU A 48 0.77 21.53 4.33
CA LEU A 48 1.34 22.68 5.05
C LEU A 48 0.90 22.76 6.53
N VAL A 49 -0.36 22.43 6.81
CA VAL A 49 -0.88 22.39 8.19
C VAL A 49 -0.18 21.30 8.99
N THR A 50 -0.10 20.10 8.42
CA THR A 50 0.55 18.93 9.04
C THR A 50 2.05 19.16 9.25
N GLU A 51 2.72 19.76 8.26
CA GLU A 51 4.14 20.17 8.36
C GLU A 51 4.35 21.10 9.55
N THR A 52 3.50 22.12 9.69
CA THR A 52 3.59 23.11 10.78
C THR A 52 3.34 22.46 12.15
N GLN A 53 2.33 21.59 12.24
CA GLN A 53 1.99 20.87 13.47
C GLN A 53 3.15 20.01 13.96
N LEU A 54 3.71 19.17 13.08
CA LEU A 54 4.84 18.30 13.42
C LEU A 54 6.10 19.11 13.70
N ALA A 55 6.42 20.12 12.88
CA ALA A 55 7.59 20.97 13.09
C ALA A 55 7.52 21.67 14.46
N ARG A 56 6.35 22.12 14.89
CA ARG A 56 6.15 22.76 16.21
C ARG A 56 6.49 21.81 17.38
N LEU A 57 6.15 20.54 17.26
CA LEU A 57 6.42 19.53 18.29
C LEU A 57 7.91 19.14 18.29
N LEU A 58 8.49 18.93 17.10
CA LEU A 58 9.89 18.56 16.95
C LEU A 58 10.86 19.69 17.33
N ALA A 59 10.43 20.95 17.19
CA ALA A 59 11.21 22.12 17.60
C ALA A 59 11.34 22.25 19.13
N ASN A 60 10.52 21.54 19.91
CA ASN A 60 10.54 21.61 21.38
C ASN A 60 11.59 20.67 21.99
N SER A 61 12.81 20.74 21.48
CA SER A 61 13.95 19.98 21.95
C SER A 61 15.23 20.83 21.84
N PRO A 62 16.18 20.72 22.79
CA PRO A 62 17.50 21.34 22.64
C PRO A 62 18.37 20.65 21.57
N LEU A 63 17.94 19.50 21.04
CA LEU A 63 18.64 18.75 20.00
C LEU A 63 18.41 19.41 18.64
N GLN A 64 19.44 19.46 17.81
CA GLN A 64 19.30 19.89 16.42
C GLN A 64 18.58 18.80 15.63
N VAL A 65 17.44 19.14 15.01
CA VAL A 65 16.62 18.23 14.20
C VAL A 65 16.57 18.74 12.76
N GLN A 66 17.00 17.91 11.82
CA GLN A 66 16.90 18.12 10.39
C GLN A 66 15.75 17.29 9.83
N ILE A 67 14.75 17.95 9.27
CA ILE A 67 13.56 17.30 8.69
C ILE A 67 13.76 17.12 7.19
N THR A 68 13.38 15.96 6.67
CA THR A 68 13.21 15.69 5.23
C THR A 68 11.78 15.22 4.99
N PHE A 69 11.07 15.86 4.07
CA PHE A 69 9.71 15.44 3.70
C PHE A 69 9.74 14.47 2.53
N LEU A 70 8.97 13.38 2.67
CA LEU A 70 8.78 12.34 1.66
C LEU A 70 7.34 12.41 1.14
N LYS A 71 7.19 12.27 -0.18
CA LYS A 71 5.90 12.06 -0.85
C LYS A 71 5.88 10.70 -1.55
N THR A 72 4.70 10.15 -1.72
CA THR A 72 4.48 9.03 -2.65
C THR A 72 4.63 9.53 -4.09
N ALA A 73 5.24 8.71 -4.95
CA ALA A 73 5.42 9.02 -6.36
C ALA A 73 4.11 8.83 -7.16
N THR A 74 3.26 7.94 -6.68
CA THR A 74 2.04 7.47 -7.34
C THR A 74 0.80 8.35 -7.11
N HIS A 75 0.85 9.29 -6.16
CA HIS A 75 -0.32 10.07 -5.74
C HIS A 75 -0.16 11.58 -5.97
N ASP A 76 -1.06 12.15 -6.78
CA ASP A 76 -1.11 13.59 -7.04
C ASP A 76 -1.79 14.36 -5.91
N THR A 77 -1.17 15.46 -5.50
CA THR A 77 -1.67 16.28 -4.39
C THR A 77 -2.64 17.35 -4.90
N THR A 78 -3.90 17.29 -4.48
CA THR A 78 -4.94 18.23 -4.93
C THR A 78 -4.97 19.57 -4.20
N HIS A 79 -4.39 19.63 -2.99
CA HIS A 79 -4.49 20.79 -2.08
C HIS A 79 -3.17 21.51 -1.80
N THR A 80 -2.06 21.11 -2.44
CA THR A 80 -0.74 21.69 -2.20
C THR A 80 -0.15 22.25 -3.49
N PRO A 81 0.43 23.47 -3.49
CA PRO A 81 1.06 24.04 -4.69
C PRO A 81 2.17 23.14 -5.23
N PRO A 82 2.21 22.86 -6.55
CA PRO A 82 3.24 22.04 -7.17
C PRO A 82 4.67 22.53 -6.89
N GLU A 83 4.86 23.85 -6.77
CA GLU A 83 6.15 24.47 -6.46
C GLU A 83 6.65 24.10 -5.07
N HIS A 84 5.74 24.05 -4.07
CA HIS A 84 6.08 23.62 -2.71
C HIS A 84 6.52 22.16 -2.69
N MET A 85 5.76 21.30 -3.39
CA MET A 85 6.08 19.88 -3.51
C MET A 85 7.45 19.67 -4.17
N LYS A 86 7.74 20.41 -5.25
CA LYS A 86 9.01 20.29 -5.96
C LYS A 86 10.21 20.80 -5.14
N ALA A 87 10.02 21.83 -4.32
CA ALA A 87 11.10 22.44 -3.56
C ALA A 87 11.46 21.68 -2.28
N PHE A 88 10.47 21.07 -1.60
CA PHE A 88 10.65 20.58 -0.24
C PHE A 88 10.41 19.08 -0.03
N TYR A 89 9.82 18.39 -1.02
CA TYR A 89 9.57 16.95 -0.93
C TYR A 89 10.50 16.15 -1.82
N LYS A 90 10.99 15.03 -1.28
CA LYS A 90 11.70 13.99 -2.02
C LYS A 90 10.77 12.82 -2.32
N SER A 91 11.12 12.06 -3.34
CA SER A 91 10.58 10.72 -3.64
C SER A 91 11.34 9.63 -2.89
N PHE A 92 10.77 8.42 -2.84
CA PHE A 92 11.44 7.26 -2.22
C PHE A 92 12.77 6.92 -2.91
N ASP A 93 12.81 6.99 -4.24
CA ASP A 93 14.04 6.69 -5.01
C ASP A 93 15.20 7.63 -4.69
N GLU A 94 14.91 8.88 -4.29
CA GLU A 94 15.95 9.84 -3.89
C GLU A 94 16.53 9.51 -2.51
N ILE A 95 15.78 8.85 -1.61
CA ILE A 95 16.18 8.59 -0.22
C ILE A 95 16.50 7.13 0.09
N ARG A 96 16.24 6.18 -0.83
CA ARG A 96 16.40 4.73 -0.62
C ARG A 96 17.78 4.28 -0.13
N ASN A 97 18.83 5.05 -0.43
CA ASN A 97 20.21 4.77 -0.01
C ASN A 97 20.65 5.61 1.20
N GLU A 98 19.79 6.48 1.70
CA GLU A 98 20.01 7.27 2.90
C GLU A 98 19.59 6.48 4.15
N ARG A 99 20.01 6.95 5.33
CA ARG A 99 19.62 6.41 6.64
C ARG A 99 19.19 7.57 7.55
N PHE A 100 18.24 7.30 8.44
CA PHE A 100 17.62 8.31 9.31
C PHE A 100 17.59 7.84 10.77
N ASP A 101 17.64 8.79 11.70
CA ASP A 101 17.51 8.51 13.12
C ASP A 101 16.06 8.20 13.49
N GLY A 102 15.11 8.90 12.86
CA GLY A 102 13.70 8.65 13.08
C GLY A 102 12.85 8.92 11.85
N MET A 103 11.65 8.35 11.84
CA MET A 103 10.65 8.57 10.80
C MET A 103 9.27 8.80 11.40
N ILE A 104 8.46 9.62 10.72
CA ILE A 104 7.03 9.80 11.01
C ILE A 104 6.24 9.46 9.74
N ILE A 105 5.29 8.54 9.85
CA ILE A 105 4.30 8.23 8.82
C ILE A 105 2.96 8.81 9.29
N THR A 106 2.42 9.80 8.58
CA THR A 106 1.21 10.50 9.01
C THR A 106 -0.07 9.70 8.72
N GLY A 107 -1.20 10.19 9.21
CA GLY A 107 -2.52 9.71 8.78
C GLY A 107 -2.82 10.06 7.32
N ALA A 108 -3.92 9.50 6.82
CA ALA A 108 -4.48 9.73 5.50
C ALA A 108 -6.01 9.57 5.54
N PRO A 109 -6.79 10.29 4.71
CA PRO A 109 -8.25 10.31 4.75
C PRO A 109 -8.86 9.18 3.90
N ILE A 110 -8.42 7.94 4.12
CA ILE A 110 -8.72 6.75 3.28
C ILE A 110 -9.04 5.52 4.13
N GLU A 111 -9.53 5.73 5.35
CA GLU A 111 -9.83 4.67 6.30
C GLU A 111 -11.01 3.77 5.90
N ASP A 112 -11.80 4.15 4.89
CA ASP A 112 -12.90 3.36 4.32
C ASP A 112 -12.47 2.36 3.25
N LEU A 113 -11.27 2.49 2.70
CA LEU A 113 -10.73 1.56 1.69
C LEU A 113 -10.02 0.39 2.36
N ASP A 114 -10.22 -0.83 1.87
CA ASP A 114 -9.32 -1.94 2.23
C ASP A 114 -7.88 -1.56 1.85
N TYR A 115 -6.91 -2.08 2.61
CA TYR A 115 -5.53 -1.60 2.49
C TYR A 115 -4.99 -1.83 1.08
N GLU A 116 -5.28 -2.99 0.51
CA GLU A 116 -4.86 -3.41 -0.82
C GLU A 116 -5.52 -2.59 -1.95
N ASP A 117 -6.65 -1.92 -1.66
CA ASP A 117 -7.33 -1.01 -2.60
C ASP A 117 -6.75 0.41 -2.59
N VAL A 118 -5.85 0.72 -1.64
CA VAL A 118 -5.18 2.03 -1.59
C VAL A 118 -4.15 2.12 -2.71
N ASP A 119 -4.28 3.16 -3.54
CA ASP A 119 -3.46 3.42 -4.72
C ASP A 119 -1.95 3.33 -4.48
N TYR A 120 -1.46 3.85 -3.35
CA TYR A 120 -0.04 3.81 -2.97
C TYR A 120 0.31 2.69 -1.95
N TRP A 121 -0.52 1.67 -1.78
CA TRP A 121 -0.28 0.61 -0.77
C TRP A 121 1.05 -0.13 -0.95
N ASP A 122 1.38 -0.53 -2.17
CA ASP A 122 2.62 -1.28 -2.44
C ASP A 122 3.87 -0.41 -2.24
N GLU A 123 3.77 0.87 -2.59
CA GLU A 123 4.78 1.89 -2.32
C GLU A 123 4.95 2.08 -0.80
N LEU A 124 3.85 2.16 -0.06
CA LEU A 124 3.88 2.26 1.40
C LEU A 124 4.49 1.01 2.05
N CYS A 125 4.17 -0.20 1.57
CA CYS A 125 4.80 -1.44 2.00
C CYS A 125 6.32 -1.41 1.77
N THR A 126 6.75 -0.93 0.61
CA THR A 126 8.18 -0.78 0.29
C THR A 126 8.87 0.22 1.22
N ILE A 127 8.23 1.33 1.54
CA ILE A 127 8.73 2.32 2.51
C ILE A 127 8.80 1.72 3.92
N MET A 128 7.77 0.96 4.33
CA MET A 128 7.74 0.29 5.63
C MET A 128 8.82 -0.79 5.75
N ASP A 129 9.13 -1.52 4.68
CA ASP A 129 10.30 -2.41 4.59
C ASP A 129 11.61 -1.63 4.78
N TYR A 130 11.77 -0.52 4.08
CA TYR A 130 12.93 0.37 4.23
C TYR A 130 13.12 0.83 5.69
N THR A 131 12.04 1.12 6.43
CA THR A 131 12.17 1.54 7.83
C THR A 131 12.81 0.49 8.73
N LYS A 132 12.69 -0.81 8.40
CA LYS A 132 13.25 -1.90 9.21
C LYS A 132 14.78 -1.85 9.23
N GLU A 133 15.40 -1.33 8.16
CA GLU A 133 16.85 -1.33 7.98
C GLU A 133 17.48 0.04 8.09
N ASN A 134 16.81 1.07 7.59
CA ASN A 134 17.40 2.38 7.35
C ASN A 134 16.95 3.45 8.35
N VAL A 135 15.95 3.15 9.18
CA VAL A 135 15.44 4.06 10.22
C VAL A 135 15.58 3.39 11.58
N TYR A 136 16.02 4.14 12.60
CA TYR A 136 16.05 3.59 13.95
C TYR A 136 14.65 3.50 14.57
N SER A 137 13.92 4.61 14.71
CA SER A 137 12.58 4.60 15.31
C SER A 137 11.53 5.26 14.41
N THR A 138 10.42 4.56 14.16
CA THR A 138 9.31 5.07 13.32
C THR A 138 8.05 5.27 14.17
N ILE A 139 7.52 6.49 14.15
CA ILE A 139 6.17 6.81 14.61
C ILE A 139 5.19 6.69 13.45
N HIS A 140 4.07 6.03 13.68
CA HIS A 140 2.94 5.98 12.78
C HIS A 140 1.74 6.69 13.41
N LEU A 141 1.06 7.56 12.67
CA LEU A 141 -0.06 8.37 13.18
C LEU A 141 -1.38 7.98 12.52
N CYS A 142 -2.45 7.85 13.31
CA CYS A 142 -3.83 7.59 12.86
C CYS A 142 -3.91 6.47 11.81
N TRP A 143 -4.35 6.74 10.57
CA TRP A 143 -4.41 5.72 9.52
C TRP A 143 -3.03 5.10 9.22
N GLY A 144 -1.94 5.88 9.25
CA GLY A 144 -0.59 5.35 9.13
C GLY A 144 -0.25 4.36 10.24
N ALA A 145 -0.81 4.57 11.45
CA ALA A 145 -0.69 3.63 12.56
C ALA A 145 -1.45 2.33 12.29
N LEU A 146 -2.66 2.41 11.73
CA LEU A 146 -3.44 1.25 11.33
C LEU A 146 -2.72 0.45 10.23
N ALA A 147 -2.22 1.14 9.20
CA ALA A 147 -1.44 0.56 8.12
C ALA A 147 -0.17 -0.14 8.64
N GLY A 148 0.58 0.51 9.53
CA GLY A 148 1.77 -0.09 10.13
C GLY A 148 1.46 -1.29 11.04
N LEU A 149 0.36 -1.26 11.79
CA LEU A 149 -0.10 -2.40 12.60
C LEU A 149 -0.48 -3.59 11.73
N TYR A 150 -1.21 -3.35 10.64
CA TYR A 150 -1.57 -4.38 9.67
C TYR A 150 -0.32 -4.96 9.00
N TYR A 151 0.51 -4.09 8.42
CA TYR A 151 1.67 -4.53 7.65
C TYR A 151 2.79 -5.16 8.49
N HIS A 152 2.96 -4.80 9.76
CA HIS A 152 4.05 -5.35 10.59
C HIS A 152 3.62 -6.49 11.51
N PHE A 153 2.33 -6.58 11.83
CA PHE A 153 1.81 -7.53 12.83
C PHE A 153 0.55 -8.29 12.38
N GLY A 154 0.01 -8.00 11.19
CA GLY A 154 -1.22 -8.61 10.70
C GLY A 154 -2.47 -8.17 11.47
N ILE A 155 -2.44 -7.02 12.14
CA ILE A 155 -3.57 -6.53 12.93
C ILE A 155 -4.55 -5.79 12.01
N PRO A 156 -5.76 -6.31 11.80
CA PRO A 156 -6.73 -5.65 10.92
C PRO A 156 -7.28 -4.38 11.57
N LYS A 157 -7.79 -3.49 10.73
CA LYS A 157 -8.66 -2.40 11.17
C LYS A 157 -10.11 -2.87 11.27
N VAL A 158 -10.86 -2.22 12.15
CA VAL A 158 -12.29 -2.42 12.35
C VAL A 158 -12.99 -1.09 12.17
N HIS A 159 -14.04 -1.08 11.33
CA HIS A 159 -14.90 0.08 11.17
C HIS A 159 -15.75 0.32 12.41
N LEU A 160 -15.78 1.57 12.85
CA LEU A 160 -16.58 2.01 13.97
C LEU A 160 -18.03 2.29 13.55
N PRO A 161 -19.00 2.08 14.45
CA PRO A 161 -20.41 2.39 14.16
C PRO A 161 -20.65 3.89 13.98
N GLU A 162 -19.81 4.73 14.58
CA GLU A 162 -19.84 6.18 14.45
C GLU A 162 -18.41 6.75 14.45
N LYS A 163 -18.24 7.96 13.92
CA LYS A 163 -16.94 8.62 13.91
C LYS A 163 -16.48 8.87 15.34
N MET A 164 -15.32 8.32 15.71
CA MET A 164 -14.62 8.68 16.93
C MET A 164 -14.07 10.10 16.76
N PHE A 165 -14.81 11.10 17.25
CA PHE A 165 -14.55 12.51 16.98
C PHE A 165 -14.61 13.35 18.25
N GLY A 166 -13.47 13.88 18.67
CA GLY A 166 -13.37 14.67 19.89
C GLY A 166 -12.04 14.54 20.61
N VAL A 167 -12.03 14.94 21.87
CA VAL A 167 -10.91 14.87 22.80
C VAL A 167 -11.28 13.90 23.92
N PHE A 168 -10.55 12.80 24.03
CA PHE A 168 -10.92 11.70 24.92
C PHE A 168 -9.92 11.60 26.06
N GLU A 169 -10.40 11.12 27.20
CA GLU A 169 -9.57 10.81 28.37
C GLU A 169 -8.87 9.46 28.16
N HIS A 170 -7.58 9.40 28.47
CA HIS A 170 -6.71 8.23 28.34
C HIS A 170 -5.99 7.99 29.66
N ARG A 171 -5.72 6.72 29.96
CA ARG A 171 -4.90 6.28 31.10
C ARG A 171 -3.59 5.67 30.62
N VAL A 172 -2.49 6.01 31.29
CA VAL A 172 -1.20 5.36 31.08
C VAL A 172 -1.23 3.95 31.69
N THR A 173 -0.90 2.93 30.90
CA THR A 173 -0.93 1.52 31.32
C THR A 173 0.45 0.97 31.67
N ARG A 174 1.52 1.60 31.17
CA ARG A 174 2.93 1.21 31.41
C ARG A 174 3.78 2.43 31.79
N PRO A 175 3.66 2.96 33.02
CA PRO A 175 4.26 4.23 33.42
C PRO A 175 5.80 4.23 33.42
N SER A 176 6.43 3.06 33.50
CA SER A 176 7.89 2.93 33.43
C SER A 176 8.46 3.07 32.02
N ASN A 177 7.63 3.03 30.97
CA ASN A 177 8.09 3.15 29.59
C ASN A 177 8.59 4.58 29.31
N PRO A 178 9.79 4.77 28.74
CA PRO A 178 10.37 6.09 28.47
C PRO A 178 9.49 7.02 27.60
N LEU A 179 8.64 6.46 26.73
CA LEU A 179 7.80 7.25 25.82
C LEU A 179 6.72 8.05 26.55
N VAL A 180 6.22 7.54 27.68
CA VAL A 180 5.17 8.17 28.51
C VAL A 180 5.76 8.86 29.75
N ARG A 181 7.07 9.09 29.78
CA ARG A 181 7.70 9.80 30.90
C ARG A 181 7.12 11.20 31.09
N GLY A 182 6.74 11.51 32.32
CA GLY A 182 6.17 12.80 32.68
C GLY A 182 4.73 12.99 32.21
N PHE A 183 4.11 11.97 31.60
CA PHE A 183 2.67 11.99 31.40
C PHE A 183 1.99 11.89 32.77
N ASP A 184 0.93 12.68 32.92
CA ASP A 184 -0.06 12.41 33.97
C ASP A 184 -0.65 11.00 33.81
N GLU A 185 -1.04 10.38 34.92
CA GLU A 185 -1.69 9.05 34.91
C GLU A 185 -2.93 9.02 34.02
N VAL A 186 -3.66 10.15 33.99
CA VAL A 186 -4.82 10.40 33.18
C VAL A 186 -4.59 11.67 32.38
N PHE A 187 -4.78 11.60 31.07
CA PHE A 187 -4.54 12.70 30.15
C PHE A 187 -5.56 12.74 29.03
N TYR A 188 -5.53 13.79 28.20
CA TYR A 188 -6.47 13.94 27.09
C TYR A 188 -5.74 13.92 25.77
N ALA A 189 -6.29 13.21 24.77
CA ALA A 189 -5.80 13.23 23.40
C ALA A 189 -6.96 13.24 22.39
N PRO A 190 -6.81 13.95 21.25
CA PRO A 190 -7.85 14.02 20.24
C PRO A 190 -7.87 12.75 19.38
N HIS A 191 -9.05 12.38 18.91
CA HIS A 191 -9.28 11.34 17.90
C HIS A 191 -10.23 11.90 16.84
N SER A 192 -9.97 11.57 15.57
CA SER A 192 -10.84 11.86 14.42
C SER A 192 -10.70 10.73 13.41
N ARG A 193 -11.51 9.68 13.57
CA ARG A 193 -11.39 8.45 12.78
C ARG A 193 -12.70 7.66 12.71
N TRP A 194 -12.91 6.95 11.62
CA TRP A 194 -13.96 5.97 11.35
C TRP A 194 -13.49 4.53 11.53
N ALA A 195 -12.18 4.28 11.58
CA ALA A 195 -11.62 2.95 11.84
C ALA A 195 -10.71 2.95 13.08
N GLY A 196 -10.61 1.80 13.73
CA GLY A 196 -9.68 1.54 14.83
C GLY A 196 -8.99 0.19 14.67
N PRO A 197 -7.93 -0.10 15.44
CA PRO A 197 -7.30 -1.41 15.39
C PRO A 197 -8.16 -2.47 16.09
N ASP A 198 -8.13 -3.72 15.62
CA ASP A 198 -8.76 -4.84 16.31
C ASP A 198 -8.11 -5.08 17.68
N ARG A 199 -8.91 -4.90 18.75
CA ARG A 199 -8.45 -5.04 20.14
C ARG A 199 -8.03 -6.47 20.47
N ALA A 200 -8.80 -7.47 20.06
CA ALA A 200 -8.49 -8.86 20.36
C ALA A 200 -7.19 -9.30 19.66
N ALA A 201 -6.97 -8.82 18.43
CA ALA A 201 -5.72 -9.04 17.72
C ALA A 201 -4.52 -8.36 18.39
N ILE A 202 -4.68 -7.15 18.92
CA ILE A 202 -3.64 -6.49 19.73
C ILE A 202 -3.31 -7.31 20.97
N ASP A 203 -4.32 -7.72 21.75
CA ASP A 203 -4.12 -8.44 23.00
C ASP A 203 -3.47 -9.82 22.76
N ALA A 204 -3.73 -10.44 21.61
CA ALA A 204 -3.11 -11.69 21.17
C ALA A 204 -1.67 -11.51 20.64
N CYS A 205 -1.20 -10.27 20.41
CA CYS A 205 0.11 -9.99 19.84
C CYS A 205 1.18 -9.76 20.93
N PRO A 206 2.09 -10.72 21.18
CA PRO A 206 3.07 -10.61 22.27
C PRO A 206 4.19 -9.60 21.98
N ASP A 207 4.28 -9.06 20.77
CA ASP A 207 5.33 -8.13 20.35
C ASP A 207 4.92 -6.65 20.53
N LEU A 208 3.64 -6.40 20.85
CA LEU A 208 3.09 -5.07 21.07
C LEU A 208 2.81 -4.79 22.54
N ARG A 209 2.97 -3.52 22.91
CA ARG A 209 2.69 -3.00 24.24
C ARG A 209 1.76 -1.81 24.10
N VAL A 210 0.57 -1.90 24.67
CA VAL A 210 -0.30 -0.74 24.87
C VAL A 210 0.32 0.09 26.00
N LEU A 211 0.60 1.36 25.73
CA LEU A 211 1.20 2.30 26.68
C LEU A 211 0.16 3.29 27.24
N ALA A 212 -0.87 3.59 26.45
CA ALA A 212 -2.03 4.36 26.89
C ALA A 212 -3.29 3.96 26.11
N GLU A 213 -4.43 3.95 26.80
CA GLU A 213 -5.75 3.61 26.24
C GLU A 213 -6.87 4.42 26.90
N SER A 214 -8.03 4.45 26.27
CA SER A 214 -9.25 5.09 26.74
C SER A 214 -10.38 4.06 26.79
N ASP A 215 -11.21 4.14 27.83
CA ASP A 215 -12.43 3.34 27.90
C ASP A 215 -13.40 3.68 26.75
N ALA A 216 -13.38 4.93 26.27
CA ALA A 216 -14.23 5.40 25.17
C ALA A 216 -13.55 5.26 23.81
N ALA A 217 -12.30 5.71 23.68
CA ALA A 217 -11.60 5.79 22.40
C ALA A 217 -10.70 4.58 22.08
N GLY A 218 -10.61 3.60 22.98
CA GLY A 218 -9.74 2.43 22.82
C GLY A 218 -8.24 2.76 22.89
N PRO A 219 -7.38 1.94 22.24
CA PRO A 219 -5.94 2.16 22.24
C PRO A 219 -5.55 3.54 21.68
N MET A 220 -4.62 4.22 22.34
CA MET A 220 -4.11 5.54 21.91
C MET A 220 -2.64 5.49 21.53
N LEU A 221 -1.83 4.80 22.33
CA LEU A 221 -0.39 4.68 22.11
C LEU A 221 0.04 3.23 22.29
N LEU A 222 0.68 2.68 21.26
CA LEU A 222 1.30 1.36 21.30
C LEU A 222 2.75 1.44 20.85
N SER A 223 3.58 0.51 21.31
CA SER A 223 4.93 0.37 20.79
C SER A 223 5.40 -1.08 20.82
N THR A 224 6.41 -1.38 20.02
CA THR A 224 7.32 -2.50 20.28
C THR A 224 8.12 -2.25 21.56
N GLU A 225 8.61 -3.29 22.23
CA GLU A 225 9.42 -3.14 23.45
C GLU A 225 10.70 -2.30 23.20
N SER A 226 11.28 -2.43 22.01
CA SER A 226 12.45 -1.64 21.57
C SER A 226 12.14 -0.21 21.14
N GLY A 227 10.85 0.15 20.95
CA GLY A 227 10.44 1.44 20.38
C GLY A 227 10.92 1.70 18.95
N ARG A 228 11.35 0.65 18.24
CA ARG A 228 11.67 0.71 16.80
C ARG A 228 10.42 1.06 15.97
N GLN A 229 9.27 0.55 16.41
CA GLN A 229 7.95 0.88 15.87
C GLN A 229 7.03 1.40 16.97
N ILE A 230 6.43 2.57 16.76
CA ILE A 230 5.51 3.28 17.65
C ILE A 230 4.24 3.62 16.85
N PHE A 231 3.08 3.41 17.46
CA PHE A 231 1.76 3.57 16.85
C PHE A 231 0.91 4.51 17.70
N VAL A 232 0.54 5.65 17.13
CA VAL A 232 -0.28 6.67 17.77
C VAL A 232 -1.61 6.70 17.04
N ILE A 233 -2.66 6.16 17.66
CA ILE A 233 -3.98 6.03 17.03
C ILE A 233 -4.73 7.36 17.00
N GLY A 234 -4.53 8.20 18.03
CA GLY A 234 -5.07 9.56 18.08
C GLY A 234 -4.20 10.58 17.35
N HIS A 235 -4.52 11.86 17.56
CA HIS A 235 -3.87 13.00 16.90
C HIS A 235 -3.23 14.01 17.88
N PRO A 236 -2.31 13.61 18.77
CA PRO A 236 -1.70 14.53 19.72
C PRO A 236 -0.97 15.72 19.06
N GLU A 237 -0.70 15.66 17.76
CA GLU A 237 -0.15 16.73 16.94
C GLU A 237 -1.14 17.84 16.56
N TYR A 238 -2.44 17.60 16.69
CA TYR A 238 -3.47 18.57 16.27
C TYR A 238 -3.33 19.91 16.98
N ASP A 239 -3.53 20.96 16.20
CA ASP A 239 -3.67 22.31 16.72
C ASP A 239 -5.04 22.49 17.38
N LYS A 240 -5.12 23.50 18.27
CA LYS A 240 -6.34 23.83 19.02
C LYS A 240 -7.58 23.86 18.15
N TYR A 241 -7.51 24.39 16.92
CA TYR A 241 -8.64 24.61 16.01
C TYR A 241 -8.81 23.56 14.92
N THR A 242 -8.05 22.46 14.93
CA THR A 242 -8.14 21.45 13.86
C THR A 242 -9.51 20.74 13.85
N LEU A 243 -9.99 20.27 15.01
CA LEU A 243 -11.32 19.65 15.12
C LEU A 243 -12.45 20.66 14.82
N ASP A 244 -12.28 21.94 15.17
CA ASP A 244 -13.22 23.01 14.82
C ASP A 244 -13.36 23.17 13.30
N ALA A 245 -12.23 23.19 12.59
CA ALA A 245 -12.22 23.31 11.14
C ALA A 245 -12.88 22.08 10.46
N GLU A 246 -12.61 20.87 10.95
CA GLU A 246 -13.26 19.65 10.47
C GLU A 246 -14.78 19.68 10.71
N TYR A 247 -15.19 20.02 11.94
CA TYR A 247 -16.61 20.09 12.32
C TYR A 247 -17.36 21.10 11.45
N LYS A 248 -16.87 22.34 11.34
CA LYS A 248 -17.50 23.39 10.54
C LYS A 248 -17.55 23.05 9.05
N ARG A 249 -16.52 22.41 8.52
CA ARG A 249 -16.49 21.93 7.13
C ARG A 249 -17.60 20.91 6.89
N ASP A 250 -17.73 19.91 7.75
CA ASP A 250 -18.66 18.81 7.57
C ASP A 250 -20.12 19.25 7.80
N VAL A 251 -20.36 20.15 8.78
CA VAL A 251 -21.66 20.83 8.96
C VAL A 251 -22.04 21.63 7.72
N LYS A 252 -21.11 22.43 7.17
CA LYS A 252 -21.36 23.20 5.94
C LYS A 252 -21.65 22.31 4.73
N ALA A 253 -21.04 21.12 4.68
CA ALA A 253 -21.28 20.12 3.65
C ALA A 253 -22.57 19.30 3.86
N GLY A 254 -23.30 19.52 4.97
CA GLY A 254 -24.51 18.77 5.31
C GLY A 254 -24.25 17.31 5.66
N LYS A 255 -23.01 16.95 6.03
CA LYS A 255 -22.67 15.58 6.43
C LYS A 255 -23.18 15.31 7.85
N PRO A 256 -23.65 14.08 8.16
CA PRO A 256 -23.97 13.72 9.53
C PRO A 256 -22.68 13.72 10.36
N ILE A 257 -22.59 14.63 11.32
CA ILE A 257 -21.44 14.76 12.23
C ILE A 257 -21.90 15.22 13.61
N ASN A 258 -21.36 14.58 14.65
CA ASN A 258 -21.58 14.98 16.04
C ASN A 258 -20.66 16.16 16.41
N VAL A 259 -21.08 16.96 17.39
CA VAL A 259 -20.17 17.92 18.03
C VAL A 259 -18.98 17.14 18.61
N PRO A 260 -17.73 17.57 18.39
CA PRO A 260 -16.58 16.84 18.89
C PRO A 260 -16.60 16.75 20.41
N CYS A 261 -16.54 15.52 20.93
CA CYS A 261 -16.68 15.22 22.34
C CYS A 261 -15.62 15.96 23.19
N ASN A 262 -16.02 16.53 24.33
CA ASN A 262 -15.17 17.25 25.29
C ASN A 262 -14.26 18.36 24.70
N TYR A 263 -14.62 18.88 23.53
CA TYR A 263 -13.81 19.87 22.82
C TYR A 263 -14.28 21.30 23.09
N TYR A 264 -15.57 21.55 22.86
CA TYR A 264 -16.20 22.84 23.17
C TYR A 264 -16.74 22.86 24.60
N PRO A 265 -16.59 23.97 25.33
CA PRO A 265 -17.24 24.12 26.62
C PRO A 265 -18.77 23.96 26.53
N ALA A 266 -19.32 22.99 27.26
CA ALA A 266 -20.75 22.64 27.25
C ALA A 266 -21.30 22.23 25.85
N ASP A 267 -20.44 21.62 25.02
CA ASP A 267 -20.76 21.15 23.67
C ASP A 267 -21.36 22.24 22.75
N ASP A 268 -21.00 23.50 22.99
CA ASP A 268 -21.45 24.65 22.20
C ASP A 268 -20.37 25.12 21.20
N PRO A 269 -20.54 24.87 19.89
CA PRO A 269 -19.58 25.27 18.86
C PRO A 269 -19.40 26.78 18.68
N ALA A 270 -20.25 27.61 19.31
CA ALA A 270 -20.05 29.06 19.34
C ALA A 270 -18.98 29.50 20.36
N ARG A 271 -18.59 28.60 21.28
CA ARG A 271 -17.58 28.87 22.30
C ARG A 271 -16.18 28.47 21.84
N ASP A 272 -15.18 29.13 22.40
CA ASP A 272 -13.78 28.83 22.09
C ASP A 272 -13.38 27.44 22.63
N PRO A 273 -12.77 26.56 21.81
CA PRO A 273 -12.38 25.21 22.23
C PRO A 273 -11.35 25.17 23.37
N LEU A 274 -11.32 24.07 24.12
CA LEU A 274 -10.32 23.86 25.17
C LEU A 274 -9.10 23.09 24.65
N PHE A 275 -7.90 23.63 24.86
CA PHE A 275 -6.66 22.97 24.40
C PHE A 275 -6.08 22.02 25.46
N ARG A 276 -6.77 20.89 25.71
CA ARG A 276 -6.47 19.96 26.82
C ARG A 276 -5.37 18.94 26.56
N TRP A 277 -4.94 18.75 25.31
CA TRP A 277 -3.95 17.72 24.93
C TRP A 277 -2.54 18.26 24.66
N ARG A 278 -2.36 19.60 24.75
CA ARG A 278 -1.11 20.27 24.35
C ARG A 278 0.12 19.69 25.03
N ALA A 279 0.06 19.55 26.36
CA ALA A 279 1.20 19.13 27.17
C ALA A 279 1.68 17.72 26.78
N HIS A 280 0.76 16.76 26.72
CA HIS A 280 1.06 15.37 26.38
C HIS A 280 1.47 15.20 24.91
N GLY A 281 0.96 16.05 24.01
CA GLY A 281 1.49 16.17 22.66
C GLY A 281 2.98 16.52 22.67
N TYR A 282 3.38 17.61 23.35
CA TYR A 282 4.80 17.96 23.46
C TYR A 282 5.64 16.87 24.13
N LEU A 283 5.16 16.30 25.24
CA LEU A 283 5.88 15.25 25.96
C LEU A 283 6.12 14.02 25.10
N LEU A 284 5.13 13.58 24.30
CA LEU A 284 5.28 12.42 23.40
C LEU A 284 6.47 12.59 22.45
N TYR A 285 6.52 13.70 21.72
CA TYR A 285 7.57 13.93 20.72
C TYR A 285 8.91 14.25 21.36
N THR A 286 8.93 14.98 22.48
CA THR A 286 10.16 15.22 23.25
C THR A 286 10.73 13.91 23.80
N ASN A 287 9.89 13.01 24.34
CA ASN A 287 10.33 11.70 24.84
C ASN A 287 10.80 10.80 23.70
N TRP A 288 10.09 10.77 22.57
CA TRP A 288 10.50 10.03 21.39
C TRP A 288 11.89 10.47 20.90
N LEU A 289 12.09 11.78 20.68
CA LEU A 289 13.36 12.32 20.23
C LEU A 289 14.49 12.00 21.23
N ASN A 290 14.24 12.13 22.52
CA ASN A 290 15.28 11.97 23.52
C ASN A 290 15.67 10.51 23.77
N TYR A 291 14.68 9.61 23.94
CA TYR A 291 14.95 8.25 24.40
C TYR A 291 15.10 7.27 23.24
N TYR A 292 14.30 7.40 22.18
CA TYR A 292 14.30 6.44 21.08
C TYR A 292 15.14 6.87 19.89
N VAL A 293 15.18 8.18 19.60
CA VAL A 293 15.95 8.69 18.45
C VAL A 293 17.38 9.05 18.86
N TYR A 294 17.57 9.81 19.94
CA TYR A 294 18.89 10.32 20.30
C TYR A 294 19.77 9.32 21.07
N GLN A 295 19.23 8.70 22.11
CA GLN A 295 20.04 7.88 23.03
C GLN A 295 20.36 6.49 22.50
N ASP A 296 19.41 5.91 21.76
CA ASP A 296 19.45 4.51 21.37
C ASP A 296 19.97 4.30 19.93
N THR A 297 20.01 5.38 19.13
CA THR A 297 20.57 5.34 17.76
C THR A 297 22.10 5.38 17.79
N PRO A 298 22.78 4.52 17.03
CA PRO A 298 24.23 4.62 16.84
C PRO A 298 24.66 5.97 16.27
N TYR A 299 25.79 6.48 16.74
CA TYR A 299 26.34 7.75 16.22
C TYR A 299 26.60 7.67 14.71
N ASP A 300 27.22 6.58 14.23
CA ASP A 300 27.32 6.25 12.80
C ASP A 300 26.14 5.36 12.39
N LEU A 301 25.28 5.88 11.50
CA LEU A 301 24.09 5.18 11.03
C LEU A 301 24.41 3.93 10.20
N ASN A 302 25.64 3.77 9.70
CA ASN A 302 26.05 2.52 9.05
C ASN A 302 26.06 1.32 10.02
N HIS A 303 26.05 1.56 11.33
CA HIS A 303 25.93 0.53 12.35
C HIS A 303 24.49 0.22 12.75
N LEU A 304 23.49 0.80 12.08
CA LEU A 304 22.09 0.44 12.30
C LEU A 304 21.86 -1.04 12.01
N LYS A 305 21.29 -1.73 12.99
CA LYS A 305 20.87 -3.12 12.85
C LYS A 305 19.48 -3.18 12.23
N HIS A 306 19.28 -4.18 11.37
CA HIS A 306 17.97 -4.57 10.87
C HIS A 306 17.04 -4.92 12.05
N TRP A 307 15.87 -4.29 12.11
CA TRP A 307 14.83 -4.63 13.06
C TRP A 307 14.10 -5.89 12.59
N LYS A 308 14.21 -6.95 13.39
CA LYS A 308 13.56 -8.24 13.11
C LYS A 308 12.17 -8.27 13.75
N ASN A 309 11.16 -8.60 12.96
CA ASN A 309 9.84 -9.04 13.43
C ASN A 309 9.58 -10.48 12.97
N LYS A 310 8.50 -11.09 13.48
CA LYS A 310 8.07 -12.40 12.97
C LYS A 310 7.74 -12.30 11.48
N ALA A 311 8.06 -13.35 10.74
CA ALA A 311 7.61 -13.48 9.37
C ALA A 311 6.08 -13.49 9.35
N ILE A 312 5.52 -12.60 8.56
CA ILE A 312 4.09 -12.42 8.32
C ILE A 312 3.85 -12.49 6.81
N PRO A 313 2.61 -12.77 6.36
CA PRO A 313 2.28 -12.78 4.95
C PRO A 313 2.67 -11.46 4.27
N ASP A 314 3.06 -11.54 3.00
CA ASP A 314 3.27 -10.34 2.19
C ASP A 314 1.90 -9.77 1.82
N PHE A 315 1.58 -8.58 2.35
CA PHE A 315 0.31 -7.89 2.13
C PHE A 315 0.33 -6.97 0.90
N ARG A 316 1.41 -6.99 0.10
CA ARG A 316 1.46 -6.29 -1.18
C ARG A 316 0.53 -6.94 -2.19
N ARG A 317 0.01 -6.13 -3.12
CA ARG A 317 -0.64 -6.68 -4.30
C ARG A 317 0.39 -7.50 -5.09
N PRO A 318 0.01 -8.67 -5.63
CA PRO A 318 0.86 -9.37 -6.58
C PRO A 318 1.14 -8.41 -7.75
N PRO A 319 2.36 -8.38 -8.30
CA PRO A 319 2.66 -7.55 -9.45
C PRO A 319 1.66 -7.82 -10.57
N MET A 320 1.19 -6.77 -11.25
CA MET A 320 0.25 -6.95 -12.36
C MET A 320 0.81 -7.98 -13.35
N PRO A 321 0.01 -8.97 -13.77
CA PRO A 321 0.45 -9.96 -14.74
C PRO A 321 0.92 -9.25 -16.01
N THR A 322 2.12 -9.58 -16.48
CA THR A 322 2.49 -9.28 -17.86
C THR A 322 1.71 -10.22 -18.78
N ILE A 323 1.01 -9.66 -19.75
CA ILE A 323 0.08 -10.41 -20.62
C ILE A 323 0.58 -10.39 -22.06
N SER A 324 0.48 -11.53 -22.73
CA SER A 324 0.54 -11.58 -24.20
C SER A 324 -0.62 -12.37 -24.76
N ALA A 325 -0.94 -12.17 -26.03
CA ALA A 325 -1.95 -12.94 -26.74
C ALA A 325 -1.47 -13.31 -28.14
N CYS A 326 -2.00 -14.39 -28.70
CA CYS A 326 -1.73 -14.80 -30.07
C CYS A 326 -3.05 -15.10 -30.78
N ILE A 327 -3.16 -14.67 -32.04
CA ILE A 327 -4.18 -15.06 -33.00
C ILE A 327 -3.49 -15.82 -34.14
N VAL A 328 -4.04 -16.95 -34.56
CA VAL A 328 -3.60 -17.66 -35.77
C VAL A 328 -4.58 -17.37 -36.90
N ALA A 329 -4.09 -16.72 -37.95
CA ALA A 329 -4.83 -16.31 -39.13
C ALA A 329 -4.71 -17.34 -40.26
N TYR A 330 -5.81 -17.63 -40.96
CA TYR A 330 -5.83 -18.40 -42.21
C TYR A 330 -7.00 -18.00 -43.12
N CYS A 331 -6.72 -17.15 -44.11
CA CYS A 331 -7.72 -16.57 -45.03
C CYS A 331 -8.86 -15.78 -44.36
N ASP A 332 -8.54 -15.04 -43.29
CA ASP A 332 -9.50 -14.41 -42.36
C ASP A 332 -9.11 -12.97 -42.00
N TYR A 333 -8.49 -12.24 -42.93
CA TYR A 333 -7.97 -10.87 -42.73
C TYR A 333 -8.94 -9.92 -42.00
N GLU A 334 -10.20 -9.86 -42.43
CA GLU A 334 -11.19 -8.94 -41.84
C GLU A 334 -11.57 -9.33 -40.41
N GLU A 335 -11.68 -10.64 -40.12
CA GLU A 335 -11.98 -11.13 -38.76
C GLU A 335 -10.82 -10.81 -37.83
N VAL A 336 -9.58 -11.07 -38.26
CA VAL A 336 -8.36 -10.75 -37.51
C VAL A 336 -8.28 -9.24 -37.24
N CYS A 337 -8.57 -8.40 -38.24
CA CYS A 337 -8.61 -6.95 -38.06
C CYS A 337 -9.63 -6.52 -37.00
N ALA A 338 -10.85 -7.09 -37.02
CA ALA A 338 -11.87 -6.79 -36.02
C ALA A 338 -11.44 -7.25 -34.61
N ALA A 339 -10.86 -8.44 -34.51
CA ALA A 339 -10.35 -8.99 -33.26
C ALA A 339 -9.25 -8.10 -32.66
N VAL A 340 -8.22 -7.78 -33.44
CA VAL A 340 -7.10 -6.95 -33.01
C VAL A 340 -7.58 -5.58 -32.53
N ARG A 341 -8.46 -4.91 -33.29
CA ARG A 341 -9.03 -3.61 -32.88
C ARG A 341 -9.76 -3.70 -31.54
N SER A 342 -10.58 -4.73 -31.35
CA SER A 342 -11.30 -4.93 -30.08
C SER A 342 -10.34 -5.22 -28.92
N ILE A 343 -9.31 -6.04 -29.13
CA ILE A 343 -8.33 -6.39 -28.11
C ILE A 343 -7.52 -5.16 -27.68
N LEU A 344 -7.00 -4.40 -28.65
CA LEU A 344 -6.21 -3.20 -28.37
C LEU A 344 -7.04 -2.10 -27.68
N HIS A 345 -8.32 -1.98 -28.03
CA HIS A 345 -9.23 -1.02 -27.42
C HIS A 345 -9.54 -1.37 -25.95
N PHE A 346 -9.82 -2.64 -25.67
CA PHE A 346 -10.24 -3.08 -24.34
C PHE A 346 -9.12 -3.52 -23.42
N THR A 347 -7.89 -3.67 -23.92
CA THR A 347 -6.73 -4.07 -23.10
C THR A 347 -5.69 -2.94 -23.08
N PRO A 348 -5.83 -1.90 -22.24
CA PRO A 348 -4.97 -0.71 -22.26
C PRO A 348 -3.57 -0.91 -21.61
N ALA A 349 -3.13 -2.15 -21.39
CA ALA A 349 -1.84 -2.43 -20.75
C ALA A 349 -0.65 -2.06 -21.69
N PRO A 350 0.30 -1.22 -21.24
CA PRO A 350 1.46 -0.82 -22.04
C PRO A 350 2.47 -1.96 -22.27
N ASP A 351 2.55 -2.93 -21.35
CA ASP A 351 3.42 -4.10 -21.45
C ASP A 351 2.75 -5.31 -22.16
N PHE A 352 1.59 -5.08 -22.78
CA PHE A 352 0.87 -6.10 -23.54
C PHE A 352 1.48 -6.31 -24.93
N THR A 353 1.62 -7.57 -25.36
CA THR A 353 2.02 -7.91 -26.73
C THR A 353 0.97 -8.80 -27.40
N LEU A 354 0.52 -8.42 -28.58
CA LEU A 354 -0.40 -9.20 -29.42
C LEU A 354 0.33 -9.73 -30.66
N TYR A 355 0.45 -11.04 -30.74
CA TYR A 355 1.00 -11.73 -31.90
C TYR A 355 -0.10 -12.12 -32.88
N ILE A 356 0.13 -11.85 -34.16
CA ILE A 356 -0.70 -12.32 -35.26
C ILE A 356 0.16 -13.27 -36.09
N VAL A 357 -0.19 -14.55 -36.09
CA VAL A 357 0.53 -15.58 -36.84
C VAL A 357 -0.27 -15.93 -38.08
N ASP A 358 0.18 -15.46 -39.25
CA ASP A 358 -0.37 -15.94 -40.51
C ASP A 358 0.13 -17.36 -40.77
N ASN A 359 -0.80 -18.29 -40.86
CA ASN A 359 -0.54 -19.72 -41.02
C ASN A 359 -0.42 -20.11 -42.51
N ALA A 360 0.40 -19.33 -43.24
CA ALA A 360 0.64 -19.43 -44.68
C ALA A 360 -0.64 -19.29 -45.52
N SER A 361 -1.35 -18.17 -45.38
CA SER A 361 -2.60 -17.95 -46.13
C SER A 361 -2.33 -17.79 -47.64
N PRO A 362 -2.98 -18.60 -48.51
CA PRO A 362 -2.77 -18.54 -49.97
C PRO A 362 -3.43 -17.34 -50.66
N ASP A 363 -4.31 -16.61 -49.98
CA ASP A 363 -5.08 -15.48 -50.52
C ASP A 363 -4.38 -14.12 -50.34
N GLY A 364 -3.15 -14.13 -49.82
CA GLY A 364 -2.38 -12.92 -49.54
C GLY A 364 -2.70 -12.28 -48.19
N CYS A 365 -3.53 -12.89 -47.35
CA CYS A 365 -3.86 -12.39 -46.00
C CYS A 365 -2.60 -12.08 -45.17
N GLY A 366 -1.58 -12.96 -45.16
CA GLY A 366 -0.33 -12.71 -44.44
C GLY A 366 0.40 -11.45 -44.89
N LYS A 367 0.44 -11.18 -46.20
CA LYS A 367 1.01 -9.95 -46.73
C LYS A 367 0.17 -8.73 -46.32
N GLN A 368 -1.16 -8.83 -46.43
CA GLN A 368 -2.06 -7.76 -46.01
C GLN A 368 -1.89 -7.42 -44.52
N LEU A 369 -1.81 -8.42 -43.64
CA LEU A 369 -1.58 -8.23 -42.20
C LEU A 369 -0.24 -7.55 -41.91
N THR A 370 0.81 -7.92 -42.67
CA THR A 370 2.16 -7.32 -42.53
C THR A 370 2.21 -5.88 -43.02
N ASP A 371 1.50 -5.58 -44.12
CA ASP A 371 1.44 -4.25 -44.74
C ASP A 371 0.43 -3.32 -44.01
N THR A 372 -0.37 -3.84 -43.08
CA THR A 372 -1.34 -3.07 -42.31
C THR A 372 -0.64 -2.16 -41.31
N ASP A 373 -0.92 -0.87 -41.36
CA ASP A 373 -0.52 0.06 -40.31
C ASP A 373 -1.46 -0.09 -39.10
N TRP A 374 -1.01 -0.87 -38.12
CA TRP A 374 -1.75 -1.11 -36.89
C TRP A 374 -1.80 0.12 -35.96
N ALA A 375 -0.97 1.14 -36.21
CA ALA A 375 -0.82 2.34 -35.37
C ALA A 375 -0.60 2.06 -33.87
N ASP A 376 -0.14 0.85 -33.52
CA ASP A 376 0.05 0.39 -32.15
C ASP A 376 1.30 -0.52 -32.07
N PRO A 377 2.32 -0.16 -31.26
CA PRO A 377 3.57 -0.91 -31.17
C PRO A 377 3.41 -2.29 -30.52
N ARG A 378 2.24 -2.58 -29.92
CA ARG A 378 1.96 -3.85 -29.25
C ARG A 378 1.70 -5.00 -30.22
N VAL A 379 1.42 -4.72 -31.50
CA VAL A 379 1.10 -5.73 -32.52
C VAL A 379 2.37 -6.24 -33.21
N GLN A 380 2.53 -7.57 -33.27
CA GLN A 380 3.61 -8.23 -34.00
C GLN A 380 3.06 -9.28 -34.96
N VAL A 381 3.37 -9.13 -36.25
CA VAL A 381 2.93 -10.07 -37.29
C VAL A 381 4.05 -11.06 -37.62
N LEU A 382 3.71 -12.34 -37.71
CA LEU A 382 4.60 -13.43 -38.10
C LEU A 382 3.95 -14.24 -39.22
N CYS A 383 4.55 -14.25 -40.41
CA CYS A 383 4.12 -15.11 -41.51
C CYS A 383 4.89 -16.43 -41.50
N LEU A 384 4.18 -17.54 -41.39
CA LEU A 384 4.76 -18.87 -41.48
C LEU A 384 4.97 -19.29 -42.95
N PRO A 385 6.03 -20.07 -43.25
CA PRO A 385 6.31 -20.52 -44.61
C PRO A 385 5.37 -21.62 -45.11
N GLU A 386 4.68 -22.32 -44.20
CA GLU A 386 3.74 -23.39 -44.50
C GLU A 386 2.59 -23.40 -43.47
N ASN A 387 1.46 -23.99 -43.84
CA ASN A 387 0.33 -24.17 -42.93
C ASN A 387 0.63 -25.32 -41.97
N VAL A 388 0.88 -25.00 -40.70
CA VAL A 388 1.25 -25.95 -39.64
C VAL A 388 0.06 -26.35 -38.75
N GLY A 389 -1.11 -25.76 -39.00
CA GLY A 389 -2.33 -25.93 -38.22
C GLY A 389 -2.38 -25.06 -36.95
N PHE A 390 -3.58 -24.96 -36.36
CA PHE A 390 -3.89 -24.01 -35.28
C PHE A 390 -2.93 -24.08 -34.07
N GLY A 391 -2.77 -25.27 -33.47
CA GLY A 391 -1.92 -25.43 -32.28
C GLY A 391 -0.45 -25.11 -32.54
N ARG A 392 0.12 -25.58 -33.67
CA ARG A 392 1.51 -25.27 -34.03
C ARG A 392 1.69 -23.81 -34.43
N GLY A 393 0.65 -23.17 -34.98
CA GLY A 393 0.62 -21.74 -35.24
C GLY A 393 0.84 -20.93 -33.96
N HIS A 394 0.08 -21.21 -32.89
CA HIS A 394 0.31 -20.57 -31.60
C HIS A 394 1.68 -20.91 -31.01
N ASN A 395 2.16 -22.14 -31.20
CA ASN A 395 3.49 -22.51 -30.72
C ASN A 395 4.64 -21.72 -31.37
N ALA A 396 4.41 -21.09 -32.52
CA ALA A 396 5.43 -20.32 -33.24
C ALA A 396 5.96 -19.11 -32.44
N VAL A 397 5.20 -18.61 -31.47
CA VAL A 397 5.57 -17.45 -30.66
C VAL A 397 6.12 -17.82 -29.27
N LEU A 398 6.09 -19.09 -28.86
CA LEU A 398 6.50 -19.52 -27.51
C LEU A 398 7.90 -19.06 -27.11
N GLY A 399 8.87 -19.10 -28.04
CA GLY A 399 10.24 -18.65 -27.79
C GLY A 399 10.43 -17.13 -27.70
N LYS A 400 9.36 -16.35 -27.94
CA LYS A 400 9.35 -14.88 -27.88
C LYS A 400 8.59 -14.35 -26.67
N LEU A 401 7.95 -15.23 -25.88
CA LEU A 401 7.10 -14.82 -24.78
C LEU A 401 7.93 -14.42 -23.56
N HIS A 402 7.64 -13.24 -23.01
CA HIS A 402 8.15 -12.76 -21.73
C HIS A 402 7.03 -12.51 -20.71
N SER A 403 5.78 -12.83 -21.09
CA SER A 403 4.57 -12.63 -20.30
C SER A 403 4.38 -13.70 -19.23
N SER A 404 3.82 -13.30 -18.10
CA SER A 404 3.37 -14.19 -17.02
C SER A 404 2.18 -15.06 -17.45
N VAL A 405 1.29 -14.51 -18.30
CA VAL A 405 0.13 -15.21 -18.87
C VAL A 405 0.07 -15.00 -20.38
N HIS A 406 -0.15 -16.08 -21.14
CA HIS A 406 -0.31 -16.05 -22.60
C HIS A 406 -1.69 -16.53 -23.03
N PHE A 407 -2.41 -15.71 -23.80
CA PHE A 407 -3.74 -16.02 -24.32
C PHE A 407 -3.67 -16.61 -25.73
N ILE A 408 -4.37 -17.74 -25.91
CA ILE A 408 -4.63 -18.35 -27.21
C ILE A 408 -6.00 -17.88 -27.67
N LEU A 409 -6.03 -17.00 -28.67
CA LEU A 409 -7.25 -16.36 -29.15
C LEU A 409 -7.60 -16.83 -30.56
N ASN A 410 -8.89 -17.02 -30.81
CA ASN A 410 -9.39 -17.28 -32.15
C ASN A 410 -9.44 -15.98 -32.98
N PRO A 411 -9.34 -16.07 -34.31
CA PRO A 411 -9.46 -14.91 -35.20
C PRO A 411 -10.87 -14.28 -35.19
N ASP A 412 -11.90 -15.01 -34.77
CA ASP A 412 -13.30 -14.56 -34.71
C ASP A 412 -13.70 -13.90 -33.38
N ILE A 413 -12.74 -13.63 -32.49
CA ILE A 413 -13.04 -13.06 -31.17
C ILE A 413 -13.26 -11.54 -31.26
N VAL A 414 -14.31 -11.04 -30.60
CA VAL A 414 -14.53 -9.59 -30.42
C VAL A 414 -14.76 -9.33 -28.94
N LEU A 415 -13.87 -8.57 -28.32
CA LEU A 415 -14.02 -8.16 -26.92
C LEU A 415 -15.03 -7.01 -26.82
N THR A 416 -15.76 -6.98 -25.71
CA THR A 416 -16.73 -5.90 -25.37
C THR A 416 -16.39 -5.20 -24.04
N GLY A 417 -15.23 -5.53 -23.47
CA GLY A 417 -14.73 -5.07 -22.17
C GLY A 417 -13.36 -5.70 -21.90
N ASP A 418 -12.60 -5.13 -20.96
CA ASP A 418 -11.33 -5.74 -20.54
C ASP A 418 -11.61 -7.08 -19.84
N ILE A 419 -10.98 -8.14 -20.33
CA ILE A 419 -11.03 -9.44 -19.67
C ILE A 419 -9.67 -10.11 -19.56
N LEU A 420 -8.75 -9.82 -20.48
CA LEU A 420 -7.46 -10.48 -20.47
C LEU A 420 -6.77 -10.20 -19.12
N GLN A 421 -6.91 -8.98 -18.60
CA GLN A 421 -6.38 -8.60 -17.31
C GLN A 421 -7.06 -9.35 -16.14
N PRO A 422 -8.38 -9.26 -15.91
CA PRO A 422 -9.05 -10.03 -14.85
C PRO A 422 -8.82 -11.55 -14.90
N MET A 423 -8.77 -12.13 -16.11
CA MET A 423 -8.51 -13.57 -16.27
C MET A 423 -7.07 -13.94 -15.91
N ALA A 424 -6.10 -13.10 -16.27
CA ALA A 424 -4.70 -13.33 -15.92
C ALA A 424 -4.50 -13.23 -14.40
N GLU A 425 -5.09 -12.22 -13.76
CA GLU A 425 -5.06 -12.04 -12.31
C GLU A 425 -5.65 -13.25 -11.59
N TRP A 426 -6.83 -13.70 -12.03
CA TRP A 426 -7.45 -14.87 -11.44
C TRP A 426 -6.62 -16.13 -11.64
N LEU A 427 -6.09 -16.37 -12.84
CA LEU A 427 -5.27 -17.56 -13.11
C LEU A 427 -4.06 -17.62 -12.18
N LEU A 428 -3.36 -16.50 -11.97
CA LEU A 428 -2.22 -16.42 -11.06
C LEU A 428 -2.62 -16.56 -9.59
N ALA A 429 -3.83 -16.14 -9.22
CA ALA A 429 -4.37 -16.31 -7.87
C ALA A 429 -4.81 -17.74 -7.54
N GLN A 430 -4.85 -18.68 -8.51
CA GLN A 430 -5.22 -20.08 -8.29
C GLN A 430 -3.98 -20.99 -8.13
N PRO A 431 -3.64 -21.45 -6.91
CA PRO A 431 -2.49 -22.34 -6.72
C PRO A 431 -2.64 -23.64 -7.54
N GLY A 432 -1.68 -23.92 -8.40
CA GLY A 432 -1.64 -25.13 -9.23
C GLY A 432 -2.45 -25.09 -10.52
N ALA A 433 -3.12 -23.97 -10.84
CA ALA A 433 -3.76 -23.79 -12.14
C ALA A 433 -2.72 -23.44 -13.22
N ALA A 434 -2.72 -24.18 -14.33
CA ALA A 434 -1.83 -23.93 -15.48
C ALA A 434 -2.58 -23.37 -16.71
N MET A 435 -3.91 -23.51 -16.75
CA MET A 435 -4.74 -23.08 -17.88
C MET A 435 -6.13 -22.71 -17.36
N ALA A 436 -6.65 -21.57 -17.84
CA ALA A 436 -8.03 -21.15 -17.68
C ALA A 436 -8.74 -21.17 -19.03
N THR A 437 -9.97 -21.66 -19.06
CA THR A 437 -10.83 -21.58 -20.25
C THR A 437 -12.18 -20.97 -19.87
N ARG A 438 -12.86 -20.36 -20.85
CA ARG A 438 -14.23 -19.89 -20.65
C ARG A 438 -15.18 -21.07 -20.35
N SER A 439 -16.21 -20.81 -19.56
CA SER A 439 -17.40 -21.66 -19.54
C SER A 439 -18.39 -21.20 -20.61
N CYS A 440 -18.92 -22.13 -21.42
CA CYS A 440 -19.99 -21.83 -22.35
C CYS A 440 -21.35 -22.04 -21.65
N THR A 441 -22.14 -20.99 -21.51
CA THR A 441 -23.53 -21.07 -21.02
C THR A 441 -24.50 -20.92 -22.18
N THR A 442 -25.24 -21.98 -22.52
CA THR A 442 -26.43 -21.89 -23.38
C THR A 442 -27.62 -21.34 -22.59
N PRO A 443 -28.59 -20.66 -23.23
CA PRO A 443 -29.76 -20.06 -22.55
C PRO A 443 -30.64 -21.08 -21.79
N THR A 444 -30.47 -22.37 -22.05
CA THR A 444 -31.25 -23.46 -21.44
C THR A 444 -30.30 -24.51 -20.83
N ALA A 445 -29.84 -24.22 -19.61
CA ALA A 445 -29.22 -25.11 -18.62
C ALA A 445 -27.81 -25.75 -18.86
N ALA A 446 -27.05 -25.74 -17.75
CA ALA A 446 -25.84 -26.48 -17.35
C ALA A 446 -24.52 -26.25 -18.12
N CYS A 447 -23.49 -25.85 -17.35
CA CYS A 447 -22.07 -25.84 -17.74
C CYS A 447 -21.69 -27.09 -18.53
N SER A 448 -21.32 -26.93 -19.80
CA SER A 448 -20.66 -27.99 -20.57
C SER A 448 -19.23 -27.56 -20.90
N THR A 449 -18.26 -28.34 -20.39
CA THR A 449 -16.89 -28.32 -20.89
C THR A 449 -16.89 -28.83 -22.34
N CYS A 450 -16.14 -28.16 -23.23
CA CYS A 450 -16.08 -28.47 -24.67
C CYS A 450 -16.00 -29.99 -24.97
N PRO A 451 -16.78 -30.51 -25.94
CA PRO A 451 -16.75 -31.94 -26.27
C PRO A 451 -15.46 -32.25 -27.04
N GLY A 452 -14.56 -33.04 -26.45
CA GLY A 452 -13.46 -33.65 -27.20
C GLY A 452 -12.14 -33.94 -26.46
N ALA A 453 -11.95 -33.56 -25.20
CA ALA A 453 -10.69 -33.81 -24.50
C ALA A 453 -10.89 -34.42 -23.11
N SER A 454 -10.15 -35.49 -22.81
CA SER A 454 -9.93 -36.05 -21.47
C SER A 454 -9.68 -34.95 -20.43
N PRO A 455 -10.20 -35.07 -19.20
CA PRO A 455 -10.03 -34.05 -18.16
C PRO A 455 -8.54 -33.89 -17.83
N ARG A 456 -7.98 -32.74 -18.21
CA ARG A 456 -6.70 -32.23 -17.70
C ARG A 456 -7.01 -31.18 -16.63
N PRO A 457 -6.08 -30.90 -15.69
CA PRO A 457 -6.29 -29.90 -14.66
C PRO A 457 -6.49 -28.53 -15.33
N GLY A 458 -7.73 -28.05 -15.31
CA GLY A 458 -8.13 -26.74 -15.82
C GLY A 458 -9.28 -26.23 -14.97
N CYS A 459 -9.26 -24.94 -14.63
CA CYS A 459 -10.35 -24.28 -13.90
C CYS A 459 -11.17 -23.43 -14.88
N CYS A 460 -12.49 -23.33 -14.66
CA CYS A 460 -13.41 -22.59 -15.53
C CYS A 460 -13.66 -21.17 -15.00
N TRP A 461 -13.50 -20.17 -15.88
CA TRP A 461 -13.83 -18.77 -15.58
C TRP A 461 -15.24 -18.41 -16.07
N PRO A 462 -16.13 -17.88 -15.21
CA PRO A 462 -17.46 -17.45 -15.60
C PRO A 462 -17.42 -16.04 -16.22
N ALA A 463 -17.52 -15.94 -17.55
CA ALA A 463 -17.67 -14.67 -18.24
C ALA A 463 -18.41 -14.84 -19.59
N SER A 464 -19.15 -13.81 -20.00
CA SER A 464 -20.00 -13.80 -21.20
C SER A 464 -19.35 -13.04 -22.37
N TRP A 465 -19.22 -13.68 -23.53
CA TRP A 465 -18.89 -13.06 -24.83
C TRP A 465 -19.74 -13.64 -25.94
N HIS A 466 -19.90 -12.89 -27.03
CA HIS A 466 -20.45 -13.40 -28.27
C HIS A 466 -19.35 -13.98 -29.17
N GLN A 467 -19.53 -15.22 -29.61
CA GLN A 467 -18.83 -15.78 -30.78
C GLN A 467 -19.83 -15.79 -31.93
N SER A 468 -19.50 -15.19 -33.08
CA SER A 468 -20.37 -15.23 -34.25
C SER A 468 -20.39 -16.64 -34.83
N SER A 469 -21.47 -17.37 -34.59
CA SER A 469 -21.75 -18.64 -35.27
C SER A 469 -22.19 -18.36 -36.71
N VAL A 470 -21.22 -18.17 -37.62
CA VAL A 470 -21.49 -18.30 -39.05
C VAL A 470 -21.31 -19.77 -39.40
N GLU A 471 -22.37 -20.42 -39.93
CA GLU A 471 -22.30 -21.77 -40.46
C GLU A 471 -21.17 -21.86 -41.50
N ARG A 472 -20.05 -22.48 -41.13
CA ARG A 472 -19.01 -22.86 -42.10
C ARG A 472 -19.62 -23.83 -43.10
N SER A 473 -19.79 -23.40 -44.35
CA SER A 473 -20.07 -24.33 -45.44
C SER A 473 -18.92 -25.34 -45.51
N LYS A 474 -19.28 -26.63 -45.51
CA LYS A 474 -18.34 -27.74 -45.65
C LYS A 474 -17.51 -27.56 -46.93
N LYS A 475 -16.24 -27.17 -46.82
CA LYS A 475 -15.27 -27.32 -47.91
C LYS A 475 -14.84 -28.80 -48.00
N PRO A 476 -14.60 -29.34 -49.21
CA PRO A 476 -14.55 -30.77 -49.43
C PRO A 476 -13.26 -31.37 -48.86
N THR A 477 -13.41 -32.37 -47.99
CA THR A 477 -12.36 -33.27 -47.56
C THR A 477 -11.95 -34.18 -48.73
N THR A 478 -10.79 -33.93 -49.32
CA THR A 478 -10.07 -34.98 -50.06
C THR A 478 -9.37 -35.88 -49.04
N THR A 479 -10.07 -36.94 -48.69
CA THR A 479 -9.54 -38.08 -47.92
C THR A 479 -8.42 -38.77 -48.69
N THR A 480 -7.20 -38.78 -48.14
CA THR A 480 -6.26 -39.89 -48.33
C THR A 480 -5.71 -40.27 -46.96
N PRO A 481 -5.88 -41.52 -46.50
CA PRO A 481 -5.46 -41.92 -45.17
C PRO A 481 -3.98 -42.31 -45.20
N CYS A 482 -3.17 -41.72 -44.33
CA CYS A 482 -1.87 -42.29 -43.98
C CYS A 482 -1.79 -42.49 -42.46
N ARG A 483 -1.39 -43.70 -42.09
CA ARG A 483 -1.42 -44.25 -40.74
C ARG A 483 -0.24 -43.73 -39.90
N THR A 484 -0.48 -43.73 -38.58
CA THR A 484 0.42 -44.12 -37.47
C THR A 484 1.51 -43.18 -36.91
N ARG A 485 1.50 -43.15 -35.56
CA ARG A 485 2.54 -42.82 -34.55
C ARG A 485 2.73 -41.32 -34.31
N ILE A 486 2.59 -40.77 -33.11
CA ILE A 486 2.78 -41.25 -31.71
C ILE A 486 1.58 -40.90 -30.85
#